data_AF-A0A1U8LLZ3-F1
#
_entry.id   AF-A0A1U8LLZ3-F1
#
_cell.length_a   1.000
_cell.length_b   1.000
_cell.length_c   1.000
_cell.angle_alpha   90.00
_cell.angle_beta   90.00
_cell.angle_gamma   90.00
#
_symmetry.space_group_name_H-M   'P 1'
#
loop_
_entity.id
_entity.type
_entity.pdbx_description
1 polymer ?
#
loop_
_entity_poly.entity_id
_entity_poly.type
_entity_poly.pdbx_seq_one_letter_code
_entity_poly.pdbx_strand_id
1 'polypeptide(L)'
;MNEWLTQYLRTNPVVQRPPPPIPQPVPEVPQGAEPVKIGKPSIDKIRKHGVEEFRATVDDDPLRAEFWLENTIWVFYELSYTPTEFLKCVVSLLKDTSSHWWNTITSVVPRENVIWEFSQAEFKKKYVCQKFMDQKNKELLELKQGNLTVSEYEREFVRLSKYGREWVLTEAEICKFLEEGLNEDIKLLIGSLEIGKFAVLASRVHKAEE
;
A
#
# COMPACT_ATOMS: atom_id res chain seq x y z
N MET A 1 -3.71 2.93 -4.87
CA MET A 1 -3.02 3.64 -3.78
C MET A 1 -2.60 4.91 -4.46
N ASN A 2 -2.96 6.09 -3.96
CA ASN A 2 -2.58 7.33 -4.63
C ASN A 2 -1.05 7.34 -4.75
N GLU A 3 -0.51 7.68 -5.93
CA GLU A 3 0.93 7.57 -6.20
C GLU A 3 1.75 8.37 -5.16
N TRP A 4 1.20 9.50 -4.70
CA TRP A 4 1.72 10.29 -3.59
C TRP A 4 1.86 9.46 -2.28
N LEU A 5 0.82 8.73 -1.86
CA LEU A 5 0.77 8.03 -0.56
C LEU A 5 1.74 6.86 -0.52
N THR A 6 1.84 6.22 -1.67
CA THR A 6 2.85 5.19 -1.95
C THR A 6 4.26 5.78 -1.85
N GLN A 7 4.48 6.98 -2.40
CA GLN A 7 5.77 7.65 -2.38
C GLN A 7 6.14 8.16 -0.97
N TYR A 8 5.20 8.72 -0.21
CA TYR A 8 5.44 9.21 1.14
C TYR A 8 5.84 8.10 2.12
N LEU A 9 5.06 7.00 2.13
CA LEU A 9 5.36 5.81 2.93
C LEU A 9 6.72 5.20 2.57
N ARG A 10 7.13 5.30 1.29
CA ARG A 10 8.45 4.86 0.82
C ARG A 10 9.58 5.80 1.24
N THR A 11 9.35 7.11 1.32
CA THR A 11 10.40 8.12 1.57
C THR A 11 10.61 8.47 3.03
N ASN A 12 9.74 8.04 3.94
CA ASN A 12 9.78 8.44 5.35
C ASN A 12 9.87 7.27 6.36
N PRO A 13 10.96 6.48 6.37
CA PRO A 13 11.35 5.71 7.54
C PRO A 13 12.26 6.56 8.42
N VAL A 14 11.88 6.78 9.68
CA VAL A 14 12.81 7.29 10.70
C VAL A 14 13.93 6.25 10.87
N VAL A 15 15.08 6.50 10.20
CA VAL A 15 16.49 6.30 10.59
C VAL A 15 17.38 6.31 9.32
N GLN A 16 18.11 7.42 9.17
CA GLN A 16 19.38 7.70 8.46
C GLN A 16 19.71 7.09 7.08
N ARG A 17 19.94 7.97 6.09
CA ARG A 17 20.72 7.65 4.87
C ARG A 17 22.21 7.53 5.22
N PRO A 18 22.95 6.53 4.72
CA PRO A 18 24.42 6.56 4.72
C PRO A 18 24.94 7.67 3.79
N PRO A 19 26.14 8.22 4.04
CA PRO A 19 26.76 9.23 3.17
C PRO A 19 27.16 8.63 1.81
N PRO A 20 27.32 9.46 0.76
CA PRO A 20 27.66 8.98 -0.58
C PRO A 20 29.05 8.33 -0.63
N PRO A 21 29.26 7.29 -1.45
CA PRO A 21 30.55 6.62 -1.56
C PRO A 21 31.58 7.49 -2.31
N ILE A 22 32.78 7.55 -1.75
CA ILE A 22 33.99 8.14 -2.34
C ILE A 22 34.37 7.35 -3.62
N PRO A 23 34.90 7.98 -4.69
CA PRO A 23 35.30 7.27 -5.90
C PRO A 23 36.41 6.26 -5.61
N GLN A 24 36.17 4.98 -5.88
CA GLN A 24 37.20 3.94 -5.81
C GLN A 24 37.90 3.76 -7.18
N PRO A 25 39.21 3.45 -7.21
CA PRO A 25 39.94 3.21 -8.45
C PRO A 25 39.44 1.94 -9.15
N VAL A 26 39.41 1.99 -10.48
CA VAL A 26 38.95 0.92 -11.38
C VAL A 26 39.76 -0.37 -11.18
N PRO A 27 39.11 -1.51 -10.89
CA PRO A 27 39.71 -2.83 -11.06
C PRO A 27 39.31 -3.43 -12.42
N GLU A 28 40.29 -4.10 -13.02
CA GLU A 28 40.29 -4.70 -14.36
C GLU A 28 39.11 -5.64 -14.67
N VAL A 29 38.78 -5.69 -15.96
CA VAL A 29 37.68 -6.43 -16.58
C VAL A 29 37.81 -7.95 -16.38
N PRO A 30 36.77 -8.63 -15.84
CA PRO A 30 36.53 -10.03 -16.13
C PRO A 30 35.60 -10.13 -17.35
N GLN A 31 36.12 -10.73 -18.41
CA GLN A 31 35.33 -11.14 -19.57
C GLN A 31 34.23 -12.12 -19.15
N GLY A 32 33.00 -11.88 -19.62
CA GLY A 32 31.88 -12.81 -19.51
C GLY A 32 30.76 -12.33 -18.60
N ALA A 33 30.01 -11.31 -19.03
CA ALA A 33 28.68 -11.09 -18.47
C ALA A 33 27.76 -12.22 -18.95
N GLU A 34 27.55 -13.24 -18.11
CA GLU A 34 26.36 -14.07 -18.27
C GLU A 34 25.12 -13.18 -18.07
N PRO A 35 24.08 -13.29 -18.92
CA PRO A 35 22.82 -12.63 -18.64
C PRO A 35 22.32 -13.17 -17.30
N VAL A 36 22.02 -12.27 -16.36
CA VAL A 36 21.34 -12.61 -15.11
C VAL A 36 20.12 -13.42 -15.51
N LYS A 37 20.17 -14.74 -15.30
CA LYS A 37 19.02 -15.62 -15.49
C LYS A 37 18.02 -15.20 -14.44
N ILE A 38 17.11 -14.30 -14.81
CA ILE A 38 15.88 -14.04 -14.06
C ILE A 38 15.12 -15.36 -14.13
N GLY A 39 15.46 -16.26 -13.21
CA GLY A 39 14.81 -17.55 -13.09
C GLY A 39 13.32 -17.31 -12.85
N LYS A 40 12.49 -18.15 -13.46
CA LYS A 40 11.03 -18.14 -13.33
C LYS A 40 10.57 -17.72 -11.93
N PRO A 41 9.45 -16.98 -11.81
CA PRO A 41 8.85 -16.66 -10.52
C PRO A 41 8.75 -17.91 -9.67
N SER A 42 9.39 -17.90 -8.51
CA SER A 42 9.49 -19.07 -7.65
C SER A 42 8.73 -18.79 -6.37
N ILE A 43 7.73 -19.64 -6.10
CA ILE A 43 6.95 -19.59 -4.86
C ILE A 43 7.84 -19.78 -3.64
N ASP A 44 8.95 -20.52 -3.77
CA ASP A 44 9.92 -20.68 -2.70
C ASP A 44 10.62 -19.35 -2.37
N LYS A 45 10.88 -18.49 -3.36
CA LYS A 45 11.44 -17.14 -3.12
C LYS A 45 10.42 -16.28 -2.38
N ILE A 46 9.16 -16.30 -2.82
CA ILE A 46 8.08 -15.51 -2.22
C ILE A 46 7.82 -15.93 -0.76
N ARG A 47 7.81 -17.24 -0.47
CA ARG A 47 7.67 -17.78 0.89
C ARG A 47 8.85 -17.41 1.79
N LYS A 48 10.08 -17.38 1.26
CA LYS A 48 11.25 -16.92 2.03
C LYS A 48 11.13 -15.46 2.50
N HIS A 49 10.33 -14.65 1.82
CA HIS A 49 10.04 -13.26 2.19
C HIS A 49 8.75 -13.15 3.04
N GLY A 50 8.24 -14.27 3.58
CA GLY A 50 7.12 -14.26 4.53
C GLY A 50 5.74 -14.21 3.91
N VAL A 51 5.60 -14.40 2.60
CA VAL A 51 4.28 -14.53 1.97
C VAL A 51 3.76 -15.94 2.14
N GLU A 52 2.64 -16.05 2.84
CA GLU A 52 1.94 -17.30 3.09
C GLU A 52 0.88 -17.60 2.02
N GLU A 53 0.35 -18.82 2.04
CA GLU A 53 -0.78 -19.20 1.21
C GLU A 53 -2.08 -18.56 1.73
N PHE A 54 -2.98 -18.20 0.82
CA PHE A 54 -4.29 -17.68 1.21
C PHE A 54 -5.33 -18.78 1.22
N ARG A 55 -5.93 -18.98 2.40
CA ARG A 55 -7.07 -19.87 2.63
C ARG A 55 -8.21 -19.06 3.23
N ALA A 56 -9.34 -19.05 2.55
CA ALA A 56 -10.57 -18.49 3.09
C ALA A 56 -11.03 -19.32 4.30
N THR A 57 -11.52 -18.66 5.34
CA THR A 57 -12.07 -19.29 6.54
C THR A 57 -13.53 -18.91 6.70
N VAL A 58 -14.30 -19.65 7.51
CA VAL A 58 -15.75 -19.41 7.68
C VAL A 58 -16.06 -17.98 8.17
N ASP A 59 -15.14 -17.38 8.93
CA ASP A 59 -15.25 -16.02 9.47
C ASP A 59 -14.52 -14.94 8.65
N ASP A 60 -14.08 -15.26 7.42
CA ASP A 60 -13.30 -14.41 6.48
C ASP A 60 -13.06 -12.97 6.95
N ASP A 61 -12.00 -12.79 7.76
CA ASP A 61 -11.57 -11.51 8.29
C ASP A 61 -11.08 -10.59 7.14
N PRO A 62 -11.81 -9.50 6.83
CA PRO A 62 -11.42 -8.59 5.76
C PRO A 62 -10.04 -7.97 5.97
N LEU A 63 -9.61 -7.77 7.24
CA LEU A 63 -8.29 -7.24 7.55
C LEU A 63 -7.21 -8.25 7.21
N ARG A 64 -7.40 -9.53 7.54
CA ARG A 64 -6.46 -10.59 7.17
C ARG A 64 -6.33 -10.73 5.66
N ALA A 65 -7.45 -10.69 4.94
CA ALA A 65 -7.45 -10.77 3.47
C ALA A 65 -6.75 -9.58 2.83
N GLU A 66 -7.01 -8.37 3.32
CA GLU A 66 -6.32 -7.17 2.85
C GLU A 66 -4.82 -7.23 3.16
N PHE A 67 -4.45 -7.54 4.40
CA PHE A 67 -3.06 -7.64 4.84
C PHE A 67 -2.29 -8.65 3.98
N TRP A 68 -2.88 -9.81 3.72
CA TRP A 68 -2.29 -10.82 2.85
C TRP A 68 -2.02 -10.27 1.45
N LEU A 69 -2.98 -9.57 0.85
CA LEU A 69 -2.83 -9.00 -0.49
C LEU A 69 -1.75 -7.90 -0.51
N GLU A 70 -1.75 -6.99 0.47
CA GLU A 70 -0.77 -5.90 0.57
C GLU A 70 0.65 -6.42 0.78
N ASN A 71 0.85 -7.38 1.68
CA ASN A 71 2.15 -8.01 1.93
C ASN A 71 2.66 -8.73 0.68
N THR A 72 1.78 -9.45 -0.02
CA THR A 72 2.13 -10.15 -1.27
C THR A 72 2.58 -9.18 -2.35
N ILE A 73 1.86 -8.06 -2.52
CA ILE A 73 2.22 -7.00 -3.47
C ILE A 73 3.59 -6.39 -3.14
N TRP A 74 3.83 -6.10 -1.86
CA TRP A 74 5.08 -5.52 -1.41
C TRP A 74 6.27 -6.43 -1.72
N VAL A 75 6.16 -7.73 -1.42
CA VAL A 75 7.20 -8.72 -1.76
C VAL A 75 7.42 -8.83 -3.26
N PHE A 76 6.36 -8.75 -4.08
CA PHE A 76 6.56 -8.79 -5.52
C PHE A 76 7.32 -7.58 -6.06
N TYR A 77 7.08 -6.39 -5.51
CA TYR A 77 7.85 -5.21 -5.85
C TYR A 77 9.30 -5.31 -5.38
N GLU A 78 9.53 -5.82 -4.17
CA GLU A 78 10.88 -6.07 -3.64
C GLU A 78 11.66 -7.04 -4.55
N LEU A 79 10.99 -8.09 -5.04
CA LEU A 79 11.55 -9.07 -5.95
C LEU A 79 11.59 -8.61 -7.42
N SER A 80 11.13 -7.40 -7.72
CA SER A 80 11.07 -6.83 -9.08
C SER A 80 10.30 -7.70 -10.09
N TYR A 81 9.21 -8.34 -9.65
CA TYR A 81 8.36 -9.14 -10.54
C TYR A 81 7.55 -8.23 -11.46
N THR A 82 7.19 -8.74 -12.65
CA THR A 82 6.32 -8.07 -13.61
C THR A 82 4.84 -8.31 -13.28
N PRO A 83 3.89 -7.48 -13.74
CA PRO A 83 2.45 -7.70 -13.52
C PRO A 83 1.96 -9.09 -13.97
N THR A 84 2.51 -9.61 -15.06
CA THR A 84 2.22 -10.96 -15.56
C THR A 84 2.70 -12.04 -14.59
N GLU A 85 3.81 -11.82 -13.89
CA GLU A 85 4.35 -12.72 -12.87
C GLU A 85 3.57 -12.62 -11.56
N PHE A 86 3.11 -11.42 -11.18
CA PHE A 86 2.24 -11.21 -10.01
C PHE A 86 1.01 -12.11 -10.10
N LEU A 87 0.31 -12.07 -11.23
CA LEU A 87 -0.90 -12.86 -11.45
C LEU A 87 -0.63 -14.36 -11.29
N LYS A 88 0.43 -14.87 -11.93
CA LYS A 88 0.81 -16.30 -11.82
C LYS A 88 1.09 -16.70 -10.36
N CYS A 89 1.78 -15.83 -9.62
CA CYS A 89 2.13 -16.07 -8.24
C CYS A 89 0.89 -16.06 -7.33
N VAL A 90 0.05 -15.02 -7.41
CA VAL A 90 -1.18 -14.92 -6.61
C VAL A 90 -2.08 -16.12 -6.83
N VAL A 91 -2.34 -16.50 -8.08
CA VAL A 91 -3.19 -17.65 -8.40
C VAL A 91 -2.66 -18.93 -7.76
N SER A 92 -1.34 -19.12 -7.72
CA SER A 92 -0.73 -20.30 -7.10
C SER A 92 -0.76 -20.28 -5.56
N LEU A 93 -0.85 -19.10 -4.94
CA LEU A 93 -0.94 -18.92 -3.50
C LEU A 93 -2.38 -19.07 -2.97
N LEU A 94 -3.40 -18.95 -3.82
CA LEU A 94 -4.78 -19.25 -3.46
C LEU A 94 -4.98 -20.76 -3.26
N LYS A 95 -5.58 -21.16 -2.14
CA LYS A 95 -5.84 -22.57 -1.80
C LYS A 95 -7.30 -22.80 -1.43
N ASP A 96 -7.70 -24.08 -1.42
CA ASP A 96 -9.02 -24.56 -1.02
C ASP A 96 -10.16 -23.80 -1.69
N THR A 97 -11.12 -23.28 -0.93
CA THR A 97 -12.27 -22.52 -1.44
C THR A 97 -11.84 -21.34 -2.31
N SER A 98 -10.69 -20.72 -2.03
CA SER A 98 -10.19 -19.56 -2.76
C SER A 98 -9.72 -19.93 -4.17
N SER A 99 -9.10 -21.11 -4.36
CA SER A 99 -8.70 -21.55 -5.70
C SER A 99 -9.91 -21.98 -6.55
N HIS A 100 -10.91 -22.62 -5.94
CA HIS A 100 -12.16 -22.98 -6.61
C HIS A 100 -12.94 -21.74 -7.07
N TRP A 101 -13.04 -20.74 -6.20
CA TRP A 101 -13.64 -19.44 -6.55
C TRP A 101 -12.90 -18.78 -7.73
N TRP A 102 -11.57 -18.74 -7.69
CA TRP A 102 -10.76 -18.16 -8.77
C TRP A 102 -11.01 -18.86 -10.12
N ASN A 103 -11.02 -20.19 -10.12
CA ASN A 103 -11.33 -20.97 -11.33
C ASN A 103 -12.74 -20.71 -11.86
N THR A 104 -13.71 -20.49 -10.96
CA THR A 104 -15.09 -20.19 -11.34
C THR A 104 -15.19 -18.83 -12.04
N ILE A 105 -14.61 -17.76 -11.46
CA ILE A 105 -14.69 -16.42 -12.06
C ILE A 105 -13.92 -16.33 -13.38
N THR A 106 -12.78 -17.02 -13.48
CA THR A 106 -11.97 -17.01 -14.72
C THR A 106 -12.55 -17.90 -15.81
N SER A 107 -13.50 -18.80 -15.49
CA SER A 107 -14.21 -19.60 -16.51
C SER A 107 -15.20 -18.78 -17.35
N VAL A 108 -15.67 -17.64 -16.83
CA VAL A 108 -16.67 -16.78 -17.47
C VAL A 108 -16.07 -15.47 -18.02
N VAL A 109 -14.76 -15.28 -17.87
CA VAL A 109 -14.04 -14.07 -18.31
C VAL A 109 -13.04 -14.44 -19.41
N PRO A 110 -12.98 -13.69 -20.54
CA PRO A 110 -11.97 -13.91 -21.57
C PRO A 110 -10.55 -13.86 -21.00
N ARG A 111 -9.66 -14.74 -21.48
CA ARG A 111 -8.31 -14.92 -20.90
C ARG A 111 -7.48 -13.64 -20.94
N GLU A 112 -7.65 -12.83 -21.98
CA GLU A 112 -7.02 -11.55 -22.21
C GLU A 112 -7.42 -10.49 -21.16
N ASN A 113 -8.58 -10.65 -20.53
CA ASN A 113 -9.07 -9.74 -19.49
C ASN A 113 -8.63 -10.17 -18.08
N VAL A 114 -8.08 -11.38 -17.93
CA VAL A 114 -7.54 -11.88 -16.66
C VAL A 114 -6.14 -11.31 -16.48
N ILE A 115 -6.08 -10.01 -16.16
CA ILE A 115 -4.85 -9.28 -15.83
C ILE A 115 -4.74 -9.03 -14.31
N TRP A 116 -3.62 -8.46 -13.89
CA TRP A 116 -3.32 -8.22 -12.48
C TRP A 116 -4.36 -7.33 -11.78
N GLU A 117 -4.81 -6.28 -12.47
CA GLU A 117 -5.81 -5.33 -11.98
C GLU A 117 -7.17 -6.02 -11.75
N PHE A 118 -7.58 -6.89 -12.68
CA PHE A 118 -8.78 -7.72 -12.56
C PHE A 118 -8.70 -8.64 -11.33
N SER A 119 -7.56 -9.31 -11.13
CA SER A 119 -7.34 -10.21 -9.99
C SER A 119 -7.48 -9.48 -8.65
N GLN A 120 -6.84 -8.32 -8.50
CA GLN A 120 -6.95 -7.51 -7.28
C GLN A 120 -8.38 -7.04 -7.02
N ALA A 121 -9.09 -6.59 -8.07
CA ALA A 121 -10.46 -6.10 -7.94
C ALA A 121 -11.41 -7.22 -7.48
N GLU A 122 -11.36 -8.39 -8.13
CA GLU A 122 -12.22 -9.52 -7.77
C GLU A 122 -11.85 -10.12 -6.41
N PHE A 123 -10.56 -10.17 -6.05
CA PHE A 123 -10.14 -10.62 -4.72
C PHE A 123 -10.71 -9.72 -3.63
N LYS A 124 -10.58 -8.40 -3.80
CA LYS A 124 -11.15 -7.44 -2.85
C LYS A 124 -12.66 -7.58 -2.78
N LYS A 125 -13.35 -7.61 -3.91
CA LYS A 125 -14.81 -7.79 -3.94
C LYS A 125 -15.26 -9.05 -3.21
N LYS A 126 -14.49 -10.15 -3.30
CA LYS A 126 -14.81 -11.43 -2.66
C LYS A 126 -14.52 -11.45 -1.16
N TYR A 127 -13.34 -11.00 -0.73
CA TYR A 127 -12.85 -11.21 0.64
C TYR A 127 -12.78 -9.92 1.47
N VAL A 128 -12.74 -8.77 0.83
CA VAL A 128 -12.79 -7.44 1.46
C VAL A 128 -14.18 -6.87 1.20
N CYS A 129 -15.15 -7.33 1.99
CA CYS A 129 -16.57 -7.04 1.75
C CYS A 129 -16.87 -5.52 1.68
N GLN A 130 -17.85 -5.12 0.88
CA GLN A 130 -18.21 -3.70 0.71
C GLN A 130 -18.52 -3.02 2.05
N LYS A 131 -19.21 -3.72 2.96
CA LYS A 131 -19.51 -3.21 4.30
C LYS A 131 -18.25 -2.83 5.10
N PHE A 132 -17.17 -3.59 4.95
CA PHE A 132 -15.89 -3.27 5.59
C PHE A 132 -15.28 -2.00 4.98
N MET A 133 -15.32 -1.86 3.66
CA MET A 133 -14.87 -0.66 2.95
C MET A 133 -15.68 0.57 3.37
N ASP A 134 -17.01 0.45 3.41
CA ASP A 134 -17.92 1.52 3.84
C ASP A 134 -17.64 1.94 5.28
N GLN A 135 -17.39 0.96 6.17
CA GLN A 135 -17.03 1.22 7.56
C GLN A 135 -15.70 1.96 7.67
N LYS A 136 -14.68 1.60 6.86
CA LYS A 136 -13.39 2.30 6.85
C LYS A 136 -13.49 3.70 6.28
N ASN A 137 -14.32 3.91 5.26
CA ASN A 137 -14.61 5.25 4.73
C ASN A 137 -15.33 6.10 5.78
N LYS A 138 -16.26 5.52 6.54
CA LYS A 138 -16.92 6.21 7.66
C LYS A 138 -15.92 6.58 8.76
N GLU A 139 -15.05 5.64 9.17
CA GLU A 139 -13.97 5.91 10.13
C GLU A 139 -13.09 7.08 9.68
N LEU A 140 -12.76 7.16 8.37
CA LEU A 140 -11.98 8.27 7.81
C LEU A 140 -12.73 9.60 7.90
N LEU A 141 -14.02 9.62 7.55
CA LEU A 141 -14.88 10.82 7.57
C LEU A 141 -15.07 11.38 8.98
N GLU A 142 -15.14 10.50 9.98
CA GLU A 142 -15.34 10.85 11.38
C GLU A 142 -14.01 11.03 12.13
N LEU A 143 -12.86 10.83 11.47
CA LEU A 143 -11.55 10.94 12.11
C LEU A 143 -11.28 12.39 12.53
N LYS A 144 -11.06 12.58 13.84
CA LYS A 144 -10.63 13.84 14.45
C LYS A 144 -9.39 13.56 15.31
N GLN A 145 -8.53 14.56 15.46
CA GLN A 145 -7.36 14.48 16.33
C GLN A 145 -7.81 14.20 17.77
N GLY A 146 -8.69 15.02 18.33
CA GLY A 146 -9.25 14.80 19.66
C GLY A 146 -8.14 14.72 20.72
N ASN A 147 -8.02 13.58 21.38
CA ASN A 147 -6.98 13.34 22.40
C ASN A 147 -5.71 12.68 21.84
N LEU A 148 -5.64 12.41 20.54
CA LEU A 148 -4.45 11.85 19.89
C LEU A 148 -3.39 12.94 19.73
N THR A 149 -2.13 12.53 19.81
CA THR A 149 -1.04 13.37 19.30
C THR A 149 -1.18 13.57 17.79
N VAL A 150 -0.62 14.66 17.25
CA VAL A 150 -0.59 14.91 15.79
C VAL A 150 0.02 13.72 15.06
N SER A 151 1.07 13.12 15.64
CA SER A 151 1.71 11.91 15.11
C SER A 151 0.79 10.69 15.04
N GLU A 152 -0.04 10.46 16.05
CA GLU A 152 -1.00 9.35 16.06
C GLU A 152 -2.17 9.61 15.10
N TYR A 153 -2.69 10.84 15.09
CA TYR A 153 -3.74 11.26 14.17
C TYR A 153 -3.29 11.14 12.71
N GLU A 154 -2.10 11.65 12.36
CA GLU A 154 -1.54 11.55 11.00
C GLU A 154 -1.40 10.07 10.57
N ARG A 155 -0.94 9.21 11.48
CA ARG A 155 -0.78 7.77 11.22
C ARG A 155 -2.12 7.11 10.92
N GLU A 156 -3.15 7.39 11.72
CA GLU A 156 -4.49 6.85 11.50
C GLU A 156 -5.13 7.40 10.22
N PHE A 157 -4.93 8.69 9.94
CA PHE A 157 -5.38 9.31 8.70
C PHE A 157 -4.77 8.62 7.49
N VAL A 158 -3.45 8.43 7.48
CA VAL A 158 -2.74 7.72 6.40
C VAL A 158 -3.25 6.29 6.27
N ARG A 159 -3.42 5.58 7.38
CA ARG A 159 -3.95 4.20 7.42
C ARG A 159 -5.34 4.11 6.80
N LEU A 160 -6.22 5.07 7.07
CA LEU A 160 -7.61 5.08 6.60
C LEU A 160 -7.76 5.66 5.17
N SER A 161 -6.90 6.60 4.77
CA SER A 161 -6.93 7.22 3.43
C SER A 161 -6.79 6.22 2.27
N LYS A 162 -6.19 5.04 2.53
CA LYS A 162 -6.02 3.98 1.52
C LYS A 162 -7.35 3.37 1.03
N TYR A 163 -8.41 3.48 1.85
CA TYR A 163 -9.77 3.01 1.54
C TYR A 163 -10.56 4.04 0.74
N GLY A 164 -10.24 5.33 0.88
CA GLY A 164 -10.87 6.44 0.16
C GLY A 164 -10.49 6.54 -1.32
N ARG A 165 -10.11 5.44 -1.96
CA ARG A 165 -9.59 5.43 -3.34
C ARG A 165 -10.62 5.90 -4.38
N GLU A 166 -11.92 5.82 -4.08
CA GLU A 166 -13.00 6.37 -4.90
C GLU A 166 -13.00 7.91 -4.93
N TRP A 167 -12.34 8.56 -3.98
CA TRP A 167 -12.35 10.03 -3.86
C TRP A 167 -11.29 10.72 -4.71
N VAL A 168 -10.35 9.99 -5.35
CA VAL A 168 -9.22 10.52 -6.16
C VAL A 168 -8.76 11.91 -5.68
N LEU A 169 -8.40 11.99 -4.39
CA LEU A 169 -8.06 13.26 -3.77
C LEU A 169 -6.68 13.71 -4.25
N THR A 170 -6.61 14.94 -4.75
CA THR A 170 -5.37 15.69 -4.96
C THR A 170 -4.64 15.89 -3.62
N GLU A 171 -3.32 16.12 -3.67
CA GLU A 171 -2.54 16.39 -2.45
C GLU A 171 -3.14 17.55 -1.64
N ALA A 172 -3.68 18.58 -2.30
CA ALA A 172 -4.32 19.70 -1.64
C ALA A 172 -5.62 19.31 -0.93
N GLU A 173 -6.45 18.46 -1.53
CA GLU A 173 -7.67 17.95 -0.89
C GLU A 173 -7.34 17.03 0.29
N ILE A 174 -6.28 16.24 0.20
CA ILE A 174 -5.78 15.43 1.32
C ILE A 174 -5.34 16.35 2.47
N CYS A 175 -4.58 17.41 2.16
CA CYS A 175 -4.14 18.37 3.17
C CYS A 175 -5.32 19.05 3.86
N LYS A 176 -6.30 19.50 3.08
CA LYS A 176 -7.54 20.09 3.61
C LYS A 176 -8.28 19.13 4.52
N PHE A 177 -8.43 17.87 4.11
CA PHE A 177 -9.14 16.87 4.89
C PHE A 177 -8.39 16.53 6.19
N LEU A 178 -7.06 16.47 6.15
CA LEU A 178 -6.22 16.30 7.34
C LEU A 178 -6.37 17.50 8.28
N GLU A 179 -6.30 18.72 7.74
CA GLU A 179 -6.44 19.98 8.49
C GLU A 179 -7.81 20.07 9.17
N GLU A 180 -8.90 19.75 8.49
CA GLU A 180 -10.28 19.79 9.02
C GLU A 180 -10.48 18.89 10.25
N GLY A 181 -9.70 17.81 10.37
CA GLY A 181 -9.75 16.92 11.51
C GLY A 181 -8.83 17.29 12.68
N LEU A 182 -7.91 18.25 12.52
CA LEU A 182 -7.07 18.73 13.62
C LEU A 182 -7.88 19.49 14.67
N ASN A 183 -7.31 19.61 15.87
CA ASN A 183 -7.88 20.43 16.93
C ASN A 183 -7.75 21.93 16.58
N GLU A 184 -8.69 22.74 17.08
CA GLU A 184 -8.78 24.17 16.74
C GLU A 184 -7.56 24.99 17.19
N ASP A 185 -6.93 24.62 18.31
CA ASP A 185 -5.69 25.22 18.80
C ASP A 185 -4.53 25.05 17.80
N ILE A 186 -4.37 23.85 17.23
CA ILE A 186 -3.36 23.59 16.21
C ILE A 186 -3.70 24.30 14.91
N LYS A 187 -4.97 24.30 14.49
CA LYS A 187 -5.42 25.04 13.29
C LYS A 187 -5.11 26.53 13.39
N LEU A 188 -5.32 27.14 14.56
CA LEU A 188 -5.01 28.55 14.80
C LEU A 188 -3.50 28.82 14.70
N LEU A 189 -2.65 27.89 15.16
CA LEU A 189 -1.20 28.03 15.13
C LEU A 189 -0.59 27.88 13.73
N ILE A 190 -1.11 26.98 12.89
CA ILE A 190 -0.62 26.79 11.52
C ILE A 190 -1.03 27.93 10.56
N GLY A 191 -2.07 28.69 10.95
CA GLY A 191 -2.66 29.80 10.20
C GLY A 191 -3.56 29.32 9.06
N SER A 192 -4.55 30.13 8.67
CA SER A 192 -5.58 29.83 7.66
C SER A 192 -5.08 29.74 6.20
N LEU A 193 -3.81 29.41 5.99
CA LEU A 193 -3.24 29.25 4.66
C LEU A 193 -3.57 27.84 4.18
N GLU A 194 -4.28 27.72 3.06
CA GLU A 194 -4.49 26.42 2.41
C GLU A 194 -3.14 25.80 2.05
N ILE A 195 -2.65 24.89 2.89
CA ILE A 195 -1.37 24.23 2.66
C ILE A 195 -1.59 23.09 1.67
N GLY A 196 -1.42 23.34 0.37
CA GLY A 196 -1.61 22.33 -0.66
C GLY A 196 -0.51 21.25 -0.76
N LYS A 197 0.44 21.22 0.18
CA LYS A 197 1.57 20.26 0.21
C LYS A 197 1.63 19.55 1.54
N PHE A 198 1.52 18.22 1.51
CA PHE A 198 1.38 17.42 2.72
C PHE A 198 2.63 17.51 3.61
N ALA A 199 3.83 17.46 3.01
CA ALA A 199 5.08 17.59 3.77
C ALA A 199 5.20 18.93 4.51
N VAL A 200 4.65 20.01 3.93
CA VAL A 200 4.65 21.34 4.56
C VAL A 200 3.64 21.36 5.69
N LEU A 201 2.44 20.80 5.47
CA LEU A 201 1.39 20.71 6.49
C LEU A 201 1.89 19.89 7.68
N ALA A 202 2.37 18.66 7.44
CA ALA A 202 2.96 17.78 8.44
C ALA A 202 4.01 18.51 9.28
N SER A 203 5.00 19.16 8.64
CA SER A 203 6.04 19.88 9.38
C SER A 203 5.49 21.01 10.26
N ARG A 204 4.40 21.67 9.89
CA ARG A 204 3.81 22.75 10.68
C ARG A 204 2.96 22.23 11.83
N VAL A 205 2.16 21.19 11.59
CA VAL A 205 1.30 20.61 12.64
C VAL A 205 2.14 20.01 13.75
N HIS A 206 3.26 19.35 13.43
CA HIS A 206 4.21 18.85 14.43
C HIS A 206 4.84 19.98 15.25
N LYS A 207 5.21 21.11 14.61
CA LYS A 207 5.75 22.29 15.31
C LYS A 207 4.72 23.02 16.19
N ALA A 208 3.43 22.87 15.89
CA ALA A 208 2.36 23.53 16.64
C ALA A 208 1.95 22.73 17.88
N GLU A 209 2.30 21.45 17.96
CA GLU A 209 2.07 20.59 19.12
C GLU A 209 3.20 20.64 20.15
N GLU A 210 4.42 21.02 19.74
CA GLU A 210 5.59 21.27 20.63
C GLU A 210 5.45 22.54 21.48
#